data_AF-E9EHL2-F1
#
_entry.id   AF-E9EHL2-F1
#
_cell.length_a   1.000
_cell.length_b   1.000
_cell.length_c   1.000
_cell.angle_alpha   90.00
_cell.angle_beta   90.00
_cell.angle_gamma   90.00
#
_symmetry.space_group_name_H-M   'P 1'
#
loop_
_entity.id
_entity.type
_entity.pdbx_description
1 polymer ?
#
loop_
_entity_poly.entity_id
_entity_poly.type
_entity_poly.pdbx_seq_one_letter_code
_entity_poly.pdbx_strand_id
1 'polypeptide(L)'
;MHSLGKTAVLVLAAAATSHGLKATILADTNRECRDASDDILRNPKYLAPLRTVPINNLTSSVTGTITISAKYALEKVRVFHKNNDKWTYMDSSHEFRGGALGTGLELGIDARDVRRPNDCPSRGTNFDTQSSRSSGPSFTVAGMGRPEQAQFAALIANYTAQAGIKKPVYMFRERDVWTQDYFEPRYASMPGPEGPVYLRLFNTSPPGTPESPATIDSMGNLETIPPCSCGGKNYPAGRAVMGRHNSKTPTMLSFLKAQEAQHPIDDLDHDRLSVGHADEYMQFLSANNSRGLQLHRRATQGTGGKTTARTQTKDIIEAAEEGSHLHSRDEETRRMLALHPATINGVVYDNRQYMAPNPWGPIIGGKDILAEALSEAYAKAGFQVTFMDGWFDHHVLNGETHCGSNVDRDASQKWW
;
A
#
# COMPACT_ATOMS: atom_id res chain seq x y z
N MET A 1 23.00 -6.49 26.52
CA MET A 1 22.25 -6.49 25.25
C MET A 1 23.01 -5.59 24.27
N HIS A 2 23.88 -6.18 23.44
CA HIS A 2 24.67 -5.41 22.47
C HIS A 2 23.83 -5.17 21.21
N SER A 3 23.56 -3.89 20.94
CA SER A 3 23.03 -3.41 19.66
C SER A 3 24.13 -3.56 18.61
N LEU A 4 23.96 -4.52 17.70
CA LEU A 4 24.78 -4.63 16.48
C LEU A 4 24.03 -3.90 15.36
N GLY A 5 24.23 -2.59 15.27
CA GLY A 5 23.97 -1.85 14.04
C GLY A 5 24.94 -2.34 12.97
N LYS A 6 24.48 -3.19 12.05
CA LYS A 6 25.30 -3.72 10.97
C LYS A 6 25.46 -2.67 9.88
N THR A 7 26.60 -1.98 9.89
CA THR A 7 27.13 -1.25 8.74
C THR A 7 27.40 -2.25 7.60
N ALA A 8 26.83 -2.02 6.42
CA ALA A 8 27.14 -2.81 5.23
C ALA A 8 28.53 -2.40 4.72
N VAL A 9 29.51 -3.30 4.81
CA VAL A 9 30.88 -3.11 4.30
C VAL A 9 31.10 -4.14 3.19
N LEU A 10 31.36 -3.66 1.97
CA LEU A 10 31.74 -4.53 0.84
C LEU A 10 33.24 -4.80 0.92
N VAL A 11 33.62 -6.08 1.09
CA VAL A 11 35.02 -6.52 0.99
C VAL A 11 35.31 -6.82 -0.48
N LEU A 12 36.22 -6.05 -1.07
CA LEU A 12 36.74 -6.32 -2.41
C LEU A 12 37.66 -7.56 -2.32
N ALA A 13 37.33 -8.64 -3.02
CA ALA A 13 38.13 -9.85 -3.00
C ALA A 13 39.35 -9.72 -3.93
N ALA A 14 40.51 -9.39 -3.37
CA ALA A 14 41.78 -9.84 -3.93
C ALA A 14 42.02 -11.26 -3.39
N ALA A 15 41.53 -12.28 -4.11
CA ALA A 15 41.63 -13.72 -3.83
C ALA A 15 41.47 -14.17 -2.35
N ALA A 16 40.36 -14.88 -2.08
CA ALA A 16 40.02 -15.60 -0.85
C ALA A 16 39.38 -14.78 0.29
N THR A 17 38.06 -14.58 0.19
CA THR A 17 37.04 -14.90 1.22
C THR A 17 35.71 -14.25 0.82
N SER A 18 34.75 -15.06 0.34
CA SER A 18 33.45 -14.59 -0.12
C SER A 18 32.53 -14.28 1.07
N HIS A 19 32.43 -13.01 1.47
CA HIS A 19 31.36 -12.54 2.35
C HIS A 19 30.30 -11.82 1.51
N GLY A 20 29.09 -12.37 1.46
CA GLY A 20 27.96 -11.77 0.74
C GLY A 20 27.46 -10.50 1.42
N LEU A 21 27.24 -9.44 0.66
CA LEU A 21 26.63 -8.20 1.15
C LEU A 21 25.11 -8.36 1.21
N LYS A 22 24.48 -7.84 2.28
CA LYS A 22 23.02 -7.72 2.38
C LYS A 22 22.66 -6.24 2.38
N ALA A 23 22.09 -5.75 1.28
CA ALA A 23 21.59 -4.39 1.15
C ALA A 23 20.07 -4.43 0.92
N THR A 24 19.32 -3.55 1.58
CA THR A 24 17.94 -3.24 1.20
C THR A 24 18.00 -2.16 0.16
N ILE A 25 17.49 -2.43 -1.03
CA ILE A 25 17.66 -1.58 -2.21
C ILE A 25 16.30 -1.13 -2.69
N LEU A 26 16.17 0.16 -3.05
CA LEU A 26 14.95 0.68 -3.68
C LEU A 26 14.92 0.36 -5.19
N ALA A 27 13.79 -0.02 -5.77
CA ALA A 27 13.56 -0.16 -7.20
C ALA A 27 12.43 0.72 -7.74
N ASP A 28 12.32 0.73 -9.06
CA ASP A 28 11.30 1.45 -9.81
C ASP A 28 10.96 0.59 -11.04
N THR A 29 9.70 0.17 -11.24
CA THR A 29 9.38 -0.84 -12.25
C THR A 29 8.72 -0.30 -13.51
N ASN A 30 9.39 -0.54 -14.64
CA ASN A 30 8.86 -0.74 -16.00
C ASN A 30 7.72 0.17 -16.52
N ARG A 31 8.11 1.34 -17.05
CA ARG A 31 7.53 2.05 -18.22
C ARG A 31 8.49 3.21 -18.59
N GLU A 32 8.35 3.77 -19.79
CA GLU A 32 9.26 4.76 -20.44
C GLU A 32 9.48 6.10 -19.70
N CYS A 33 9.06 6.23 -18.44
CA CYS A 33 9.17 7.45 -17.62
C CYS A 33 9.65 7.19 -16.18
N ARG A 34 10.27 6.04 -15.89
CA ARG A 34 10.71 5.62 -14.55
C ARG A 34 12.23 5.60 -14.43
N ASP A 35 12.79 5.89 -13.25
CA ASP A 35 14.23 6.12 -13.03
C ASP A 35 15.08 4.89 -13.38
N ALA A 36 14.55 3.69 -13.14
CA ALA A 36 15.26 2.43 -13.38
C ALA A 36 14.95 1.74 -14.72
N SER A 37 14.30 2.42 -15.68
CA SER A 37 14.06 1.87 -17.02
C SER A 37 15.28 1.90 -17.93
N ASP A 38 16.28 2.74 -17.63
CA ASP A 38 17.55 2.87 -18.37
C ASP A 38 18.76 2.93 -17.39
N ASP A 39 19.93 3.34 -17.87
CA ASP A 39 21.17 3.47 -17.06
C ASP A 39 21.42 4.90 -16.57
N ILE A 40 20.47 5.81 -16.77
CA ILE A 40 20.61 7.22 -16.37
C ILE A 40 20.05 7.37 -14.95
N LEU A 41 20.92 7.74 -14.01
CA LEU A 41 20.51 8.07 -12.65
C LEU A 41 19.83 9.45 -12.62
N ARG A 42 18.56 9.52 -12.25
CA ARG A 42 17.83 10.80 -12.14
C ARG A 42 17.82 11.35 -10.73
N ASN A 43 17.86 10.49 -9.70
CA ASN A 43 17.89 10.96 -8.32
C ASN A 43 18.79 10.12 -7.40
N PRO A 44 20.01 10.60 -7.06
CA PRO A 44 20.95 9.84 -6.23
C PRO A 44 20.49 9.59 -4.80
N LYS A 45 19.44 10.28 -4.32
CA LYS A 45 18.89 10.07 -2.97
C LYS A 45 18.35 8.64 -2.78
N TYR A 46 17.91 7.98 -3.85
CA TYR A 46 17.32 6.64 -3.78
C TYR A 46 18.35 5.51 -3.94
N LEU A 47 19.63 5.84 -4.14
CA LEU A 47 20.70 4.86 -4.10
C LEU A 47 20.94 4.40 -2.67
N ALA A 48 21.02 3.10 -2.45
CA ALA A 48 21.60 2.56 -1.23
C ALA A 48 23.13 2.80 -1.28
N PRO A 49 23.70 3.56 -0.34
CA PRO A 49 25.11 3.91 -0.39
C PRO A 49 25.98 2.70 -0.02
N LEU A 50 27.06 2.51 -0.76
CA LEU A 50 28.07 1.48 -0.57
C LEU A 50 29.46 2.13 -0.57
N ARG A 51 30.36 1.63 0.27
CA ARG A 51 31.77 2.06 0.29
C ARG A 51 32.69 0.85 0.36
N THR A 52 33.80 0.92 -0.36
CA THR A 52 34.89 -0.06 -0.22
C THR A 52 35.97 0.48 0.70
N VAL A 53 36.67 -0.42 1.38
CA VAL A 53 37.87 -0.06 2.15
C VAL A 53 39.00 0.28 1.16
N PRO A 54 39.80 1.33 1.41
CA PRO A 54 41.00 1.61 0.62
C PRO A 54 41.97 0.42 0.61
N ILE A 55 42.51 0.09 -0.55
CA ILE A 55 43.49 -1.00 -0.71
C ILE A 55 44.90 -0.40 -0.81
N ASN A 56 45.69 -0.56 0.23
CA ASN A 56 47.04 0.02 0.30
C ASN A 56 48.04 -0.75 -0.57
N ASN A 57 49.15 -0.08 -0.92
CA ASN A 57 50.29 -0.65 -1.66
C ASN A 57 49.96 -1.17 -3.07
N LEU A 58 48.96 -0.60 -3.74
CA LEU A 58 48.65 -0.91 -5.13
C LEU A 58 49.60 -0.17 -6.10
N THR A 59 50.09 -0.88 -7.11
CA THR A 59 50.77 -0.24 -8.24
C THR A 59 49.73 0.30 -9.24
N SER A 60 50.12 1.26 -10.07
CA SER A 60 49.24 1.85 -11.10
C SER A 60 48.79 0.86 -12.18
N SER A 61 49.45 -0.29 -12.28
CA SER A 61 49.11 -1.38 -13.22
C SER A 61 47.99 -2.28 -12.71
N VAL A 62 47.61 -2.20 -11.43
CA VAL A 62 46.52 -3.01 -10.88
C VAL A 62 45.18 -2.50 -11.41
N THR A 63 44.36 -3.43 -11.88
CA THR A 63 42.94 -3.20 -12.15
C THR A 63 42.08 -4.05 -11.22
N GLY A 64 40.84 -3.63 -11.01
CA GLY A 64 39.85 -4.36 -10.24
C GLY A 64 38.46 -4.18 -10.82
N THR A 65 37.57 -5.14 -10.56
CA THR A 65 36.19 -5.12 -11.05
C THR A 65 35.22 -5.30 -9.88
N ILE A 66 33.98 -4.87 -10.09
CA ILE A 66 32.86 -5.16 -9.20
C ILE A 66 31.93 -6.10 -9.94
N THR A 67 31.57 -7.22 -9.32
CA THR A 67 30.71 -8.24 -9.94
C THR A 67 29.46 -8.47 -9.08
N ILE A 68 28.35 -8.71 -9.77
CA ILE A 68 27.12 -9.21 -9.16
C ILE A 68 27.15 -10.73 -9.32
N SER A 69 27.41 -11.46 -8.23
CA SER A 69 27.62 -12.91 -8.26
C SER A 69 26.33 -13.70 -8.55
N ALA A 70 25.17 -13.12 -8.21
CA ALA A 70 23.87 -13.70 -8.46
C ALA A 70 23.42 -13.44 -9.90
N LYS A 71 23.40 -14.48 -10.75
CA LYS A 71 22.99 -14.36 -12.15
C LYS A 71 21.60 -13.71 -12.33
N TYR A 72 20.65 -14.02 -11.44
CA TYR A 72 19.31 -13.41 -11.47
C TYR A 72 19.31 -11.92 -11.12
N ALA A 73 20.31 -11.43 -10.38
CA ALA A 73 20.39 -10.04 -9.96
C ALA A 73 21.02 -9.13 -11.02
N LEU A 74 21.74 -9.69 -12.01
CA LEU A 74 22.42 -8.92 -13.06
C LEU A 74 21.46 -8.01 -13.84
N GLU A 75 20.25 -8.47 -14.10
CA GLU A 75 19.22 -7.68 -14.81
C GLU A 75 18.34 -6.87 -13.87
N LYS A 76 18.50 -7.02 -12.56
CA LYS A 76 17.59 -6.48 -11.55
C LYS A 76 18.22 -5.39 -10.70
N VAL A 77 19.51 -5.12 -10.87
CA VAL A 77 20.30 -4.22 -10.04
C VAL A 77 21.12 -3.32 -10.94
N ARG A 78 21.27 -2.05 -10.55
CA ARG A 78 22.26 -1.15 -11.13
C ARG A 78 23.25 -0.74 -10.07
N VAL A 79 24.51 -0.61 -10.47
CA VAL A 79 25.57 -0.08 -9.62
C VAL A 79 26.12 1.18 -10.26
N PHE A 80 26.28 2.21 -9.47
CA PHE A 80 26.83 3.49 -9.85
C PHE A 80 28.09 3.77 -9.04
N HIS A 81 29.09 4.37 -9.67
CA HIS A 81 30.28 4.90 -9.01
C HIS A 81 30.24 6.41 -8.99
N LYS A 82 30.56 7.00 -7.84
CA LYS A 82 30.66 8.44 -7.65
C LYS A 82 32.10 8.91 -7.83
N ASN A 83 32.32 9.84 -8.75
CA ASN A 83 33.60 10.52 -8.96
C ASN A 83 33.36 12.03 -9.11
N ASN A 84 33.99 12.85 -8.27
CA ASN A 84 33.83 14.32 -8.24
C ASN A 84 32.35 14.74 -8.29
N ASP A 85 31.53 14.15 -7.40
CA ASP A 85 30.07 14.33 -7.32
C ASP A 85 29.23 13.86 -8.50
N LYS A 86 29.85 13.30 -9.55
CA LYS A 86 29.14 12.69 -10.66
C LYS A 86 28.98 11.19 -10.46
N TRP A 87 27.73 10.72 -10.55
CA TRP A 87 27.40 9.30 -10.58
C TRP A 87 27.44 8.76 -12.01
N THR A 88 28.09 7.62 -12.21
CA THR A 88 28.18 6.94 -13.51
C THR A 88 27.80 5.48 -13.35
N TYR A 89 26.92 4.99 -14.21
CA TYR A 89 26.54 3.58 -14.25
C TYR A 89 27.76 2.71 -14.58
N MET A 90 27.84 1.55 -13.92
CA MET A 90 28.88 0.56 -14.12
C MET A 90 28.28 -0.71 -14.70
N ASP A 91 28.58 -0.98 -15.97
CA ASP A 91 28.34 -2.29 -16.52
C ASP A 91 29.35 -3.33 -15.98
N SER A 92 29.15 -4.60 -16.32
CA SER A 92 29.98 -5.71 -15.86
C SER A 92 31.42 -5.71 -16.39
N SER A 93 31.74 -4.86 -17.37
CA SER A 93 33.08 -4.69 -17.93
C SER A 93 33.86 -3.52 -17.30
N HIS A 94 33.25 -2.78 -16.37
CA HIS A 94 33.90 -1.62 -15.77
C HIS A 94 35.14 -2.01 -14.92
N GLU A 95 36.30 -1.48 -15.31
CA GLU A 95 37.56 -1.68 -14.59
C GLU A 95 37.99 -0.43 -13.81
N PHE A 96 38.27 -0.61 -12.53
CA PHE A 96 38.86 0.39 -11.65
C PHE A 96 40.38 0.29 -11.68
N ARG A 97 41.06 1.42 -11.83
CA ARG A 97 42.52 1.49 -11.73
C ARG A 97 42.97 1.51 -10.26
N GLY A 98 44.20 1.05 -10.02
CA GLY A 98 44.80 0.95 -8.69
C GLY A 98 44.74 2.23 -7.86
N GLY A 99 44.78 3.41 -8.49
CA GLY A 99 44.59 4.70 -7.80
C GLY A 99 43.21 4.83 -7.12
N ALA A 100 42.12 4.49 -7.81
CA ALA A 100 40.76 4.56 -7.26
C ALA A 100 40.52 3.47 -6.18
N LEU A 101 41.06 2.28 -6.41
CA LEU A 101 41.05 1.20 -5.42
C LEU A 101 41.84 1.58 -4.15
N GLY A 102 42.93 2.31 -4.32
CA GLY A 102 43.79 2.79 -3.25
C GLY A 102 43.17 3.87 -2.36
N THR A 103 42.16 4.60 -2.86
CA THR A 103 41.40 5.58 -2.05
C THR A 103 40.10 5.02 -1.49
N GLY A 104 39.67 3.84 -1.95
CA GLY A 104 38.32 3.33 -1.73
C GLY A 104 37.32 3.94 -2.72
N LEU A 105 36.26 3.20 -2.99
CA LEU A 105 35.22 3.56 -3.96
C LEU A 105 33.97 4.02 -3.22
N GLU A 106 33.37 5.11 -3.71
CA GLU A 106 32.01 5.50 -3.34
C GLU A 106 31.03 4.97 -4.38
N LEU A 107 30.17 4.05 -3.94
CA LEU A 107 29.26 3.32 -4.79
C LEU A 107 27.82 3.57 -4.34
N GLY A 108 26.90 3.39 -5.26
CA GLY A 108 25.47 3.44 -4.98
C GLY A 108 24.79 2.34 -5.76
N ILE A 109 23.85 1.66 -5.12
CA ILE A 109 23.14 0.54 -5.72
C ILE A 109 21.64 0.81 -5.66
N ASP A 110 20.95 0.59 -6.78
CA ASP A 110 19.50 0.52 -6.83
C ASP A 110 19.04 -0.75 -7.57
N ALA A 111 17.73 -0.96 -7.59
CA ALA A 111 17.11 -2.10 -8.25
C ALA A 111 16.22 -1.64 -9.41
N ARG A 112 15.98 -2.54 -10.36
CA ARG A 112 15.05 -2.36 -11.48
C ARG A 112 13.71 -3.04 -11.29
N ASP A 113 13.62 -3.91 -10.27
CA ASP A 113 12.41 -4.69 -10.05
C ASP A 113 12.11 -4.89 -8.57
N VAL A 114 10.85 -5.22 -8.34
CA VAL A 114 10.31 -5.72 -7.10
C VAL A 114 10.54 -7.22 -6.99
N ARG A 115 10.32 -7.75 -5.80
CA ARG A 115 10.25 -9.17 -5.56
C ARG A 115 8.97 -9.71 -6.18
N ARG A 116 9.15 -10.71 -7.05
CA ARG A 116 8.06 -11.39 -7.75
C ARG A 116 7.83 -12.78 -7.16
N PRO A 117 6.67 -13.40 -7.45
CA PRO A 117 6.47 -14.82 -7.19
C PRO A 117 7.57 -15.65 -7.85
N ASN A 118 8.06 -16.69 -7.17
CA ASN A 118 9.10 -17.61 -7.64
C ASN A 118 10.51 -17.03 -7.84
N ASP A 119 10.74 -15.76 -7.50
CA ASP A 119 12.11 -15.29 -7.28
C ASP A 119 12.68 -16.03 -6.06
N CYS A 120 13.80 -16.74 -6.24
CA CYS A 120 14.55 -17.41 -5.18
C CYS A 120 14.71 -16.45 -3.98
N PRO A 121 14.60 -16.90 -2.70
CA PRO A 121 14.59 -16.03 -1.54
C PRO A 121 15.98 -15.42 -1.27
N SER A 122 16.41 -14.57 -2.18
CA SER A 122 17.28 -13.47 -1.88
C SER A 122 16.41 -12.38 -1.27
N ARG A 123 16.70 -12.07 -0.02
CA ARG A 123 15.92 -11.12 0.75
C ARG A 123 16.05 -9.74 0.11
N GLY A 124 14.96 -9.26 -0.49
CA GLY A 124 14.66 -7.84 -0.63
C GLY A 124 14.45 -7.38 -2.06
N THR A 125 13.24 -6.89 -2.34
CA THR A 125 12.89 -5.83 -3.31
C THR A 125 11.35 -5.65 -3.31
N ASN A 126 10.74 -4.46 -3.19
CA ASN A 126 9.27 -4.18 -3.29
C ASN A 126 9.04 -2.72 -3.81
N PHE A 127 8.33 -2.43 -4.93
CA PHE A 127 8.28 -1.12 -5.68
C PHE A 127 7.05 -0.90 -6.62
N ASP A 128 6.49 0.32 -6.79
CA ASP A 128 6.71 1.26 -7.93
C ASP A 128 6.10 2.67 -7.71
N THR A 129 6.73 3.82 -8.07
CA THR A 129 6.37 5.19 -7.57
C THR A 129 5.91 6.31 -8.48
N GLN A 130 5.20 7.29 -7.89
CA GLN A 130 5.27 8.69 -8.33
C GLN A 130 6.05 9.51 -7.30
N SER A 131 6.93 10.41 -7.77
CA SER A 131 7.60 11.36 -6.89
C SER A 131 6.65 12.48 -6.49
N SER A 132 6.07 12.41 -5.29
CA SER A 132 5.62 13.62 -4.60
C SER A 132 6.18 13.63 -3.18
N ARG A 133 6.85 14.74 -2.85
CA ARG A 133 7.43 14.99 -1.53
C ARG A 133 6.27 15.35 -0.60
N SER A 134 5.57 14.34 -0.13
CA SER A 134 4.29 14.53 0.53
C SER A 134 4.40 14.10 2.00
N SER A 135 4.78 15.02 2.89
CA SER A 135 4.63 14.85 4.35
C SER A 135 3.16 15.09 4.74
N GLY A 136 2.36 14.03 4.91
CA GLY A 136 0.92 14.09 5.24
C GLY A 136 0.00 13.64 4.10
N PRO A 137 -1.29 13.40 4.35
CA PRO A 137 -2.14 12.75 3.37
C PRO A 137 -2.45 13.61 2.15
N SER A 138 -2.33 13.03 0.97
CA SER A 138 -2.80 13.61 -0.30
C SER A 138 -4.04 12.85 -0.74
N PHE A 139 -5.13 13.57 -0.97
CA PHE A 139 -6.39 13.01 -1.42
C PHE A 139 -6.46 13.05 -2.94
N THR A 140 -6.98 12.00 -3.55
CA THR A 140 -7.16 11.92 -5.00
C THR A 140 -8.60 11.59 -5.33
N VAL A 141 -9.16 12.27 -6.34
CA VAL A 141 -10.52 12.02 -6.87
C VAL A 141 -10.53 12.32 -8.37
N ALA A 142 -11.34 11.57 -9.13
CA ALA A 142 -11.47 11.77 -10.57
C ALA A 142 -12.10 13.14 -10.86
N GLY A 143 -11.47 13.94 -11.72
CA GLY A 143 -11.92 15.31 -11.98
C GLY A 143 -12.72 15.50 -13.27
N MET A 144 -12.80 14.50 -14.15
CA MET A 144 -13.49 14.61 -15.44
C MET A 144 -14.77 13.77 -15.44
N GLY A 145 -15.78 14.20 -16.18
CA GLY A 145 -17.00 13.41 -16.36
C GLY A 145 -18.27 14.24 -16.37
N ARG A 146 -19.34 13.65 -15.85
CA ARG A 146 -20.68 14.23 -15.77
C ARG A 146 -20.72 15.36 -14.70
N PRO A 147 -21.71 16.27 -14.73
CA PRO A 147 -21.86 17.31 -13.72
C PRO A 147 -21.87 16.80 -12.27
N GLU A 148 -22.46 15.62 -12.05
CA GLU A 148 -22.53 14.96 -10.74
C GLU A 148 -21.13 14.62 -10.20
N GLN A 149 -20.23 14.11 -11.05
CA GLN A 149 -18.83 13.85 -10.67
C GLN A 149 -18.08 15.14 -10.32
N ALA A 150 -18.31 16.21 -11.07
CA ALA A 150 -17.70 17.50 -10.77
C ALA A 150 -18.19 18.06 -9.42
N GLN A 151 -19.48 17.86 -9.10
CA GLN A 151 -20.04 18.21 -7.79
C GLN A 151 -19.45 17.34 -6.68
N PHE A 152 -19.34 16.02 -6.90
CA PHE A 152 -18.72 15.08 -5.95
C PHE A 152 -17.27 15.49 -5.65
N ALA A 153 -16.46 15.73 -6.67
CA ALA A 153 -15.07 16.18 -6.52
C ALA A 153 -14.96 17.52 -5.77
N ALA A 154 -15.86 18.48 -6.04
CA ALA A 154 -15.90 19.75 -5.33
C ALA A 154 -16.27 19.59 -3.84
N LEU A 155 -17.20 18.69 -3.52
CA LEU A 155 -17.58 18.38 -2.14
C LEU A 155 -16.45 17.67 -1.40
N ILE A 156 -15.75 16.71 -2.03
CA ILE A 156 -14.54 16.09 -1.46
C ILE A 156 -13.52 17.17 -1.12
N ALA A 157 -13.19 18.07 -2.06
CA ALA A 157 -12.24 19.16 -1.81
C ALA A 157 -12.65 20.06 -0.63
N ASN A 158 -13.93 20.43 -0.58
CA ASN A 158 -14.47 21.27 0.50
C ASN A 158 -14.40 20.58 1.87
N TYR A 159 -14.90 19.36 1.96
CA TYR A 159 -14.95 18.61 3.21
C TYR A 159 -13.57 18.14 3.69
N THR A 160 -12.64 17.81 2.78
CA THR A 160 -11.23 17.57 3.13
C THR A 160 -10.58 18.82 3.74
N ALA A 161 -10.87 20.01 3.20
CA ALA A 161 -10.39 21.27 3.78
C ALA A 161 -11.04 21.58 5.15
N GLN A 162 -12.35 21.34 5.30
CA GLN A 162 -13.06 21.49 6.58
C GLN A 162 -12.56 20.51 7.64
N ALA A 163 -12.16 19.30 7.22
CA ALA A 163 -11.48 18.34 8.06
C ALA A 163 -10.06 18.79 8.44
N GLY A 164 -9.59 19.97 8.06
CA GLY A 164 -8.29 20.51 8.47
C GLY A 164 -7.09 19.91 7.73
N ILE A 165 -7.32 19.17 6.65
CA ILE A 165 -6.26 18.67 5.78
C ILE A 165 -5.76 19.83 4.91
N LYS A 166 -4.51 20.23 5.13
CA LYS A 166 -3.93 21.42 4.50
C LYS A 166 -3.49 21.21 3.06
N LYS A 167 -3.31 19.96 2.65
CA LYS A 167 -2.88 19.64 1.28
C LYS A 167 -4.07 19.70 0.33
N PRO A 168 -3.87 20.26 -0.87
CA PRO A 168 -4.93 20.28 -1.87
C PRO A 168 -5.28 18.84 -2.29
N VAL A 169 -6.56 18.62 -2.58
CA VAL A 169 -7.03 17.41 -3.24
C VAL A 169 -6.50 17.41 -4.67
N TYR A 170 -5.87 16.31 -5.06
CA TYR A 170 -5.39 16.09 -6.42
C TYR A 170 -6.53 15.58 -7.29
N MET A 171 -6.90 16.40 -8.27
CA MET A 171 -7.88 16.03 -9.29
C MET A 171 -7.15 15.36 -10.46
N PHE A 172 -7.20 14.04 -10.55
CA PHE A 172 -6.56 13.34 -11.66
C PHE A 172 -7.48 13.28 -12.88
N ARG A 173 -6.88 13.34 -14.06
CA ARG A 173 -7.59 13.48 -15.34
C ARG A 173 -8.06 12.13 -15.86
N GLU A 174 -9.04 11.52 -15.18
CA GLU A 174 -9.74 10.33 -15.67
C GLU A 174 -11.26 10.53 -15.70
N ARG A 175 -11.93 9.79 -16.61
CA ARG A 175 -13.40 9.76 -16.72
C ARG A 175 -14.04 8.66 -15.87
N ASP A 176 -13.25 7.64 -15.54
CA ASP A 176 -13.70 6.62 -14.61
C ASP A 176 -13.75 7.22 -13.20
N VAL A 177 -14.91 7.12 -12.55
CA VAL A 177 -15.20 7.75 -11.27
C VAL A 177 -14.63 6.94 -10.10
N TRP A 178 -14.29 5.67 -10.33
CA TRP A 178 -13.81 4.72 -9.32
C TRP A 178 -12.31 4.88 -9.04
N THR A 179 -11.95 6.03 -8.47
CA THR A 179 -10.55 6.36 -8.12
C THR A 179 -9.89 5.25 -7.28
N GLN A 180 -10.63 4.69 -6.32
CA GLN A 180 -10.13 3.64 -5.43
C GLN A 180 -9.78 2.36 -6.17
N ASP A 181 -10.44 2.09 -7.31
CA ASP A 181 -10.24 0.84 -8.04
C ASP A 181 -9.05 0.90 -8.98
N TYR A 182 -8.60 2.10 -9.37
CA TYR A 182 -7.52 2.25 -10.34
C TYR A 182 -6.15 1.99 -9.73
N PHE A 183 -5.90 2.51 -8.52
CA PHE A 183 -4.60 2.43 -7.88
C PHE A 183 -4.68 2.36 -6.36
N GLU A 184 -3.62 1.86 -5.73
CA GLU A 184 -3.45 1.80 -4.28
C GLU A 184 -2.10 2.44 -3.87
N PRO A 185 -2.10 3.58 -3.15
CA PRO A 185 -0.89 4.21 -2.63
C PRO A 185 -0.18 3.32 -1.60
N ARG A 186 1.11 3.12 -1.79
CA ARG A 186 2.00 2.28 -0.98
C ARG A 186 3.34 2.97 -0.77
N TYR A 187 4.28 2.35 -0.10
CA TYR A 187 5.64 2.87 -0.01
C TYR A 187 6.67 1.74 0.02
N ALA A 188 7.87 2.07 -0.43
CA ALA A 188 9.08 1.34 -0.13
C ALA A 188 10.00 2.19 0.74
N SER A 189 10.77 1.53 1.59
CA SER A 189 11.72 2.22 2.44
C SER A 189 12.99 1.43 2.67
N MET A 190 14.07 2.17 2.89
CA MET A 190 15.38 1.63 3.25
C MET A 190 16.04 2.50 4.33
N PRO A 191 16.97 1.96 5.13
CA PRO A 191 17.84 2.78 5.97
C PRO A 191 18.69 3.72 5.11
N GLY A 192 18.88 4.95 5.57
CA GLY A 192 19.83 5.91 5.00
C GLY A 192 20.73 6.51 6.10
N PRO A 193 21.83 7.19 5.72
CA PRO A 193 22.80 7.74 6.67
C PRO A 193 22.19 8.81 7.59
N GLU A 194 21.24 9.60 7.08
CA GLU A 194 20.53 10.66 7.82
C GLU A 194 19.14 10.22 8.33
N GLY A 195 18.87 8.92 8.27
CA GLY A 195 17.55 8.34 8.57
C GLY A 195 16.93 7.63 7.37
N PRO A 196 15.74 7.03 7.54
CA PRO A 196 15.08 6.27 6.48
C PRO A 196 14.82 7.07 5.21
N VAL A 197 15.02 6.43 4.06
CA VAL A 197 14.62 6.94 2.75
C VAL A 197 13.34 6.23 2.34
N TYR A 198 12.35 7.01 1.93
CA TYR A 198 11.03 6.53 1.51
C TYR A 198 10.77 6.89 0.06
N LEU A 199 10.05 6.01 -0.60
CA LEU A 199 9.72 6.10 -2.01
C LEU A 199 8.23 5.69 -2.14
N ARG A 200 7.37 6.63 -2.57
CA ARG A 200 5.90 6.47 -2.58
C ARG A 200 5.42 5.67 -3.77
N LEU A 201 4.93 4.46 -3.53
CA LEU A 201 4.48 3.55 -4.57
C LEU A 201 2.98 3.70 -4.92
N PHE A 202 2.57 3.29 -6.12
CA PHE A 202 1.17 3.15 -6.53
C PHE A 202 1.01 1.83 -7.28
N ASN A 203 0.34 0.85 -6.66
CA ASN A 203 -0.04 -0.36 -7.38
C ASN A 203 -1.25 -0.01 -8.25
N THR A 204 -1.23 -0.34 -9.54
CA THR A 204 -2.40 -0.16 -10.40
C THR A 204 -3.09 -1.49 -10.65
N SER A 205 -4.41 -1.49 -10.76
CA SER A 205 -5.13 -2.65 -11.26
C SER A 205 -4.65 -3.04 -12.65
N PRO A 206 -4.54 -4.35 -12.96
CA PRO A 206 -4.22 -4.78 -14.31
C PRO A 206 -5.30 -4.30 -15.29
N PRO A 207 -4.95 -3.99 -16.56
CA PRO A 207 -5.96 -3.69 -17.56
C PRO A 207 -6.93 -4.86 -17.67
N GLY A 208 -8.24 -4.59 -17.58
CA GLY A 208 -9.26 -5.64 -17.68
C GLY A 208 -9.13 -6.43 -18.99
N THR A 209 -9.23 -7.76 -18.92
CA THR A 209 -9.36 -8.59 -20.11
C THR A 209 -10.84 -8.72 -20.49
N PRO A 210 -11.20 -8.87 -21.79
CA PRO A 210 -12.58 -9.06 -22.21
C PRO A 210 -13.28 -10.28 -21.56
N GLU A 211 -12.51 -11.27 -21.12
CA GLU A 211 -13.00 -12.50 -20.47
C GLU A 211 -13.14 -12.36 -18.94
N SER A 212 -12.67 -11.25 -18.37
CA SER A 212 -12.76 -10.95 -16.95
C SER A 212 -13.24 -9.52 -16.74
N PRO A 213 -14.56 -9.27 -16.83
CA PRO A 213 -15.19 -8.10 -16.22
C PRO A 213 -15.11 -8.14 -14.67
N ALA A 214 -14.29 -9.04 -14.10
CA ALA A 214 -14.17 -9.23 -12.67
C ALA A 214 -13.36 -8.10 -12.06
N THR A 215 -14.04 -7.33 -11.23
CA THR A 215 -13.50 -6.37 -10.26
C THR A 215 -12.65 -7.03 -9.17
N ILE A 216 -12.39 -8.34 -9.26
CA ILE A 216 -11.55 -9.10 -8.32
C ILE A 216 -10.17 -8.48 -8.12
N ASP A 217 -9.58 -7.90 -9.18
CA ASP A 217 -8.29 -7.23 -9.14
C ASP A 217 -8.40 -5.69 -9.03
N SER A 218 -9.59 -5.15 -8.80
CA SER A 218 -9.79 -3.73 -8.48
C SER A 218 -9.18 -3.41 -7.11
N MET A 219 -8.57 -2.23 -6.97
CA MET A 219 -7.90 -1.86 -5.73
C MET A 219 -8.85 -1.59 -4.55
N GLY A 220 -10.17 -1.39 -4.76
CA GLY A 220 -11.15 -1.44 -3.66
C GLY A 220 -11.31 -2.83 -3.02
N ASN A 221 -10.89 -3.89 -3.71
CA ASN A 221 -10.77 -5.23 -3.13
C ASN A 221 -9.46 -5.42 -2.33
N LEU A 222 -8.52 -4.47 -2.38
CA LEU A 222 -7.22 -4.56 -1.72
C LEU A 222 -7.14 -3.59 -0.54
N GLU A 223 -7.32 -4.12 0.66
CA GLU A 223 -7.24 -3.36 1.91
C GLU A 223 -6.03 -3.79 2.75
N THR A 224 -5.80 -3.11 3.87
CA THR A 224 -4.79 -3.49 4.85
C THR A 224 -5.37 -3.46 6.26
N ILE A 225 -5.34 -4.60 6.95
CA ILE A 225 -5.62 -4.57 8.40
C ILE A 225 -4.44 -3.90 9.11
N PRO A 226 -4.69 -3.13 10.16
CA PRO A 226 -3.63 -2.51 10.95
C PRO A 226 -2.70 -3.54 11.64
N PRO A 227 -1.61 -3.09 12.29
CA PRO A 227 -0.70 -3.95 13.03
C PRO A 227 -1.42 -4.85 14.04
N CYS A 228 -1.10 -6.15 14.04
CA CYS A 228 -1.74 -7.11 14.95
C CYS A 228 -0.82 -8.24 15.41
N SER A 229 -1.17 -8.85 16.54
CA SER A 229 -0.70 -10.16 16.97
C SER A 229 -1.82 -11.16 16.73
N CYS A 230 -1.82 -11.82 15.58
CA CYS A 230 -2.90 -12.68 15.13
C CYS A 230 -2.39 -14.12 14.96
N GLY A 231 -3.06 -15.11 15.58
CA GLY A 231 -2.68 -16.53 15.45
C GLY A 231 -1.27 -16.86 15.96
N GLY A 232 -0.83 -16.21 17.04
CA GLY A 232 0.50 -16.41 17.62
C GLY A 232 1.66 -15.78 16.83
N LYS A 233 1.37 -15.05 15.74
CA LYS A 233 2.36 -14.33 14.93
C LYS A 233 2.13 -12.82 15.00
N ASN A 234 3.24 -12.08 15.05
CA ASN A 234 3.24 -10.62 15.06
C ASN A 234 3.38 -10.07 13.64
N TYR A 235 2.48 -9.14 13.29
CA TYR A 235 2.43 -8.43 12.02
C TYR A 235 2.55 -6.93 12.29
N PRO A 236 3.77 -6.41 12.48
CA PRO A 236 3.97 -5.02 12.87
C PRO A 236 3.53 -4.03 11.78
N ALA A 237 3.55 -4.43 10.51
CA ALA A 237 3.05 -3.64 9.38
C ALA A 237 1.59 -3.95 9.01
N GLY A 238 0.90 -4.76 9.82
CA GLY A 238 -0.43 -5.29 9.49
C GLY A 238 -0.39 -6.38 8.43
N ARG A 239 -1.54 -6.66 7.82
CA ARG A 239 -1.67 -7.66 6.75
C ARG A 239 -2.52 -7.12 5.62
N ALA A 240 -2.14 -7.39 4.37
CA ALA A 240 -3.01 -7.12 3.24
C ALA A 240 -4.26 -8.01 3.28
N VAL A 241 -5.37 -7.51 2.75
CA VAL A 241 -6.65 -8.22 2.63
C VAL A 241 -7.08 -8.10 1.19
N MET A 242 -7.32 -9.24 0.53
CA MET A 242 -7.87 -9.27 -0.82
C MET A 242 -8.68 -10.53 -1.04
N GLY A 243 -9.97 -10.37 -1.34
CA GLY A 243 -10.91 -11.49 -1.38
C GLY A 243 -11.03 -12.15 -2.74
N ARG A 244 -11.41 -13.43 -2.72
CA ARG A 244 -11.65 -14.27 -3.90
C ARG A 244 -13.03 -14.02 -4.48
N HIS A 245 -13.18 -14.23 -5.78
CA HIS A 245 -14.49 -14.26 -6.47
C HIS A 245 -14.71 -15.60 -7.18
N ASN A 246 -15.78 -16.30 -6.89
CA ASN A 246 -16.23 -17.58 -7.45
C ASN A 246 -15.11 -18.60 -7.38
N SER A 247 -14.47 -18.71 -6.20
CA SER A 247 -13.25 -19.49 -6.00
C SER A 247 -12.05 -19.10 -6.87
N LYS A 248 -12.10 -18.01 -7.66
CA LYS A 248 -10.93 -17.46 -8.36
C LYS A 248 -10.09 -16.64 -7.39
N THR A 249 -8.77 -16.77 -7.52
CA THR A 249 -7.81 -16.04 -6.70
C THR A 249 -7.41 -14.75 -7.41
N PRO A 250 -7.36 -13.59 -6.73
CA PRO A 250 -6.82 -12.36 -7.31
C PRO A 250 -5.40 -12.56 -7.85
N THR A 251 -5.10 -12.00 -9.01
CA THR A 251 -3.78 -12.15 -9.65
C THR A 251 -2.68 -11.49 -8.82
N MET A 252 -3.01 -10.36 -8.17
CA MET A 252 -2.12 -9.58 -7.30
C MET A 252 -1.70 -10.34 -6.03
N LEU A 253 -2.46 -11.35 -5.60
CA LEU A 253 -2.23 -12.03 -4.33
C LEU A 253 -0.86 -12.72 -4.26
N SER A 254 -0.41 -13.28 -5.38
CA SER A 254 0.92 -13.88 -5.49
C SER A 254 2.03 -12.85 -5.29
N PHE A 255 1.87 -11.65 -5.87
CA PHE A 255 2.78 -10.53 -5.69
C PHE A 255 2.78 -10.04 -4.23
N LEU A 256 1.62 -9.86 -3.61
CA LEU A 256 1.49 -9.46 -2.20
C LEU A 256 2.17 -10.46 -1.25
N LYS A 257 2.02 -11.77 -1.49
CA LYS A 257 2.71 -12.81 -0.74
C LYS A 257 4.23 -12.69 -0.84
N ALA A 258 4.74 -12.34 -2.03
CA ALA A 258 6.16 -12.18 -2.26
C ALA A 258 6.77 -11.00 -1.47
N GLN A 259 5.95 -10.03 -1.04
CA GLN A 259 6.43 -8.84 -0.31
C GLN A 259 6.74 -9.12 1.18
N GLU A 260 6.30 -10.26 1.72
CA GLU A 260 6.49 -10.78 3.09
C GLU A 260 5.91 -9.93 4.23
N ALA A 261 6.24 -8.63 4.33
CA ALA A 261 5.99 -7.79 5.50
C ALA A 261 4.52 -7.65 5.88
N GLN A 262 3.63 -7.68 4.89
CA GLN A 262 2.18 -7.60 5.06
C GLN A 262 1.50 -8.85 4.50
N HIS A 263 2.05 -10.03 4.78
CA HIS A 263 1.55 -11.31 4.25
C HIS A 263 0.01 -11.39 4.27
N PRO A 264 -0.63 -11.58 3.11
CA PRO A 264 -2.06 -11.33 2.97
C PRO A 264 -2.92 -12.33 3.74
N ILE A 265 -4.16 -11.94 4.03
CA ILE A 265 -5.27 -12.85 4.33
C ILE A 265 -5.83 -13.31 2.97
N ASP A 266 -5.69 -14.59 2.65
CA ASP A 266 -5.92 -15.16 1.31
C ASP A 266 -7.05 -16.21 1.25
N ASP A 267 -7.75 -16.41 2.37
CA ASP A 267 -8.85 -17.34 2.56
C ASP A 267 -10.22 -16.65 2.67
N LEU A 268 -10.29 -15.36 2.31
CA LEU A 268 -11.54 -14.61 2.26
C LEU A 268 -12.24 -14.74 0.92
N ASP A 269 -13.56 -14.93 0.97
CA ASP A 269 -14.44 -15.01 -0.18
C ASP A 269 -15.43 -13.84 -0.17
N HIS A 270 -15.46 -13.08 -1.26
CA HIS A 270 -16.33 -11.90 -1.41
C HIS A 270 -17.53 -12.15 -2.34
N ASP A 271 -17.85 -13.40 -2.65
CA ASP A 271 -18.94 -13.78 -3.57
C ASP A 271 -20.33 -13.39 -3.12
N ARG A 272 -20.48 -13.07 -1.84
CA ARG A 272 -21.73 -12.57 -1.28
C ARG A 272 -21.98 -11.11 -1.66
N LEU A 273 -21.00 -10.38 -2.18
CA LEU A 273 -21.15 -8.98 -2.61
C LEU A 273 -21.23 -8.90 -4.14
N SER A 274 -22.04 -7.97 -4.65
CA SER A 274 -22.22 -7.83 -6.10
C SER A 274 -20.99 -7.25 -6.78
N VAL A 275 -20.34 -6.27 -6.14
CA VAL A 275 -19.06 -5.71 -6.59
C VAL A 275 -17.91 -6.59 -6.12
N GLY A 276 -17.94 -7.07 -4.87
CA GLY A 276 -17.00 -8.09 -4.40
C GLY A 276 -15.75 -7.53 -3.74
N HIS A 277 -15.83 -6.34 -3.14
CA HIS A 277 -14.68 -5.62 -2.58
C HIS A 277 -14.64 -5.71 -1.06
N ALA A 278 -13.44 -5.52 -0.50
CA ALA A 278 -13.21 -5.51 0.93
C ALA A 278 -13.81 -4.24 1.58
N ASP A 279 -13.68 -3.10 0.91
CA ASP A 279 -14.14 -1.79 1.39
C ASP A 279 -15.67 -1.68 1.58
N GLU A 280 -16.45 -2.55 0.93
CA GLU A 280 -17.91 -2.61 1.04
C GLU A 280 -18.42 -3.01 2.44
N TYR A 281 -17.59 -3.68 3.25
CA TYR A 281 -18.05 -4.26 4.50
C TYR A 281 -17.11 -4.12 5.70
N MET A 282 -15.87 -3.64 5.51
CA MET A 282 -14.93 -3.40 6.59
C MET A 282 -14.19 -2.06 6.46
N GLN A 283 -13.96 -1.41 7.60
CA GLN A 283 -13.15 -0.19 7.72
C GLN A 283 -12.47 -0.18 9.11
N PHE A 284 -11.27 0.40 9.19
CA PHE A 284 -10.48 0.45 10.41
C PHE A 284 -10.35 1.88 10.94
N LEU A 285 -10.61 2.04 12.24
CA LEU A 285 -10.47 3.31 12.93
C LEU A 285 -9.38 3.23 13.99
N SER A 286 -8.63 4.32 14.18
CA SER A 286 -7.73 4.44 15.33
C SER A 286 -8.53 4.70 16.60
N ALA A 287 -8.44 3.81 17.59
CA ALA A 287 -9.19 3.92 18.83
C ALA A 287 -8.25 4.19 20.01
N ASN A 288 -8.71 4.98 20.98
CA ASN A 288 -7.96 5.16 22.22
C ASN A 288 -8.21 3.99 23.19
N ASN A 289 -7.73 2.81 22.83
CA ASN A 289 -7.81 1.59 23.62
C ASN A 289 -6.43 0.90 23.65
N SER A 290 -6.28 -0.19 24.41
CA SER A 290 -5.01 -0.91 24.56
C SER A 290 -4.43 -1.46 23.25
N ARG A 291 -5.23 -1.53 22.18
CA ARG A 291 -4.83 -1.97 20.84
C ARG A 291 -4.64 -0.82 19.85
N GLY A 292 -5.00 0.40 20.23
CA GLY A 292 -4.95 1.59 19.38
C GLY A 292 -5.99 1.64 18.25
N LEU A 293 -6.93 0.68 18.16
CA LEU A 293 -7.72 0.41 16.94
C LEU A 293 -9.11 -0.20 17.21
N GLN A 294 -10.06 -0.01 16.29
CA GLN A 294 -11.40 -0.61 16.29
C GLN A 294 -11.84 -1.00 14.87
N LEU A 295 -12.37 -2.22 14.69
CA LEU A 295 -12.96 -2.68 13.44
C LEU A 295 -14.43 -2.23 13.37
N HIS A 296 -14.78 -1.52 12.29
CA HIS A 296 -16.17 -1.35 11.88
C HIS A 296 -16.51 -2.43 10.85
N ARG A 297 -17.61 -3.15 11.05
CA ARG A 297 -18.10 -4.19 10.12
C ARG A 297 -19.59 -4.03 9.87
N ARG A 298 -20.04 -4.30 8.64
CA ARG A 298 -21.48 -4.34 8.33
C ARG A 298 -22.16 -5.49 9.07
N ALA A 299 -23.32 -5.24 9.68
CA ALA A 299 -24.12 -6.29 10.31
C ALA A 299 -24.77 -7.17 9.22
N THR A 300 -24.58 -8.49 9.30
CA THR A 300 -25.30 -9.45 8.46
C THR A 300 -26.69 -9.67 9.05
N GLN A 301 -27.74 -9.44 8.26
CA GLN A 301 -29.11 -9.70 8.68
C GLN A 301 -29.35 -11.21 8.60
N GLY A 302 -29.28 -11.92 9.73
CA GLY A 302 -29.68 -13.33 9.81
C GLY A 302 -31.18 -13.45 9.51
N THR A 303 -31.54 -14.31 8.55
CA THR A 303 -32.93 -14.66 8.29
C THR A 303 -33.48 -15.48 9.44
N GLY A 304 -34.16 -14.83 10.38
CA GLY A 304 -35.04 -15.50 11.34
C GLY A 304 -35.00 -14.94 12.75
N GLY A 305 -36.17 -14.49 13.22
CA GLY A 305 -36.52 -14.50 14.65
C GLY A 305 -36.09 -13.28 15.46
N LYS A 306 -37.09 -12.59 16.01
CA LYS A 306 -37.01 -11.52 17.01
C LYS A 306 -35.83 -11.69 17.98
N THR A 307 -34.93 -10.71 18.02
CA THR A 307 -34.37 -10.15 19.26
C THR A 307 -33.56 -8.91 18.95
N THR A 308 -33.85 -7.83 19.69
CA THR A 308 -32.98 -6.67 19.89
C THR A 308 -31.72 -7.13 20.63
N ALA A 309 -30.76 -7.71 19.92
CA ALA A 309 -29.42 -7.88 20.43
C ALA A 309 -28.61 -6.65 20.03
N ARG A 310 -28.14 -5.87 21.01
CA ARG A 310 -27.08 -4.87 20.78
C ARG A 310 -25.94 -5.57 20.06
N THR A 311 -25.69 -5.21 18.81
CA THR A 311 -24.50 -5.66 18.09
C THR A 311 -23.29 -5.09 18.81
N GLN A 312 -22.72 -5.85 19.73
CA GLN A 312 -21.49 -5.48 20.42
C GLN A 312 -20.37 -5.51 19.37
N THR A 313 -19.64 -4.41 19.23
CA THR A 313 -18.44 -4.36 18.37
C THR A 313 -17.44 -5.38 18.92
N LYS A 314 -17.18 -6.46 18.17
CA LYS A 314 -16.23 -7.50 18.57
C LYS A 314 -14.81 -6.95 18.52
N ASP A 315 -13.96 -7.42 19.42
CA ASP A 315 -12.52 -7.19 19.35
C ASP A 315 -11.89 -8.02 18.21
N ILE A 316 -10.78 -7.56 17.60
CA ILE A 316 -10.06 -8.20 16.49
C ILE A 316 -9.64 -9.64 16.80
N ILE A 317 -9.42 -9.98 18.07
CA ILE A 317 -9.11 -11.36 18.49
C ILE A 317 -10.39 -12.21 18.53
N GLU A 318 -11.50 -11.72 19.09
CA GLU A 318 -12.79 -12.44 19.05
C GLU A 318 -13.32 -12.63 17.61
N ALA A 319 -13.06 -11.65 16.74
CA ALA A 319 -13.40 -11.75 15.33
C ALA A 319 -12.51 -12.75 14.55
N ALA A 320 -11.31 -13.04 15.04
CA ALA A 320 -10.35 -13.95 14.42
C ALA A 320 -10.30 -15.35 15.07
N GLU A 321 -10.73 -15.48 16.33
CA GLU A 321 -10.67 -16.72 17.12
C GLU A 321 -11.97 -17.54 17.08
N GLU A 322 -13.12 -16.93 16.80
CA GLU A 322 -14.30 -17.72 16.45
C GLU A 322 -14.00 -18.41 15.12
N GLY A 323 -13.82 -19.74 15.16
CA GLY A 323 -13.60 -20.60 14.02
C GLY A 323 -14.68 -20.43 12.95
N SER A 324 -14.57 -19.36 12.17
CA SER A 324 -15.41 -19.05 11.04
C SER A 324 -14.95 -19.93 9.90
N HIS A 325 -15.24 -21.22 10.04
CA HIS A 325 -15.53 -22.03 8.88
C HIS A 325 -16.81 -21.44 8.28
N LEU A 326 -16.65 -20.40 7.46
CA LEU A 326 -17.67 -19.96 6.52
C LEU A 326 -17.83 -21.11 5.52
N HIS A 327 -18.55 -22.14 5.92
CA HIS A 327 -18.97 -23.19 5.02
C HIS A 327 -19.82 -22.52 3.94
N SER A 328 -19.38 -22.65 2.69
CA SER A 328 -20.17 -22.30 1.51
C SER A 328 -21.44 -23.15 1.53
N ARG A 329 -22.52 -22.61 2.08
CA ARG A 329 -23.86 -23.06 1.69
C ARG A 329 -24.06 -22.52 0.28
N ASP A 330 -23.65 -23.36 -0.67
CA ASP A 330 -24.10 -23.32 -2.05
C ASP A 330 -25.61 -23.46 -2.04
N GLU A 331 -26.31 -22.42 -2.50
CA GLU A 331 -27.61 -22.46 -3.15
C GLU A 331 -27.90 -21.06 -3.70
N GLU A 332 -27.90 -20.93 -5.04
CA GLU A 332 -28.49 -19.88 -5.88
C GLU A 332 -28.30 -18.38 -5.51
N THR A 333 -27.24 -17.79 -6.09
CA THR A 333 -27.24 -16.51 -6.86
C THR A 333 -27.98 -15.28 -6.32
N ARG A 334 -27.91 -14.98 -5.01
CA ARG A 334 -28.18 -13.61 -4.53
C ARG A 334 -26.91 -12.97 -3.98
N ARG A 335 -26.30 -12.13 -4.81
CA ARG A 335 -25.24 -11.20 -4.38
C ARG A 335 -25.88 -9.99 -3.72
N MET A 336 -25.22 -9.46 -2.71
CA MET A 336 -25.68 -8.34 -1.89
C MET A 336 -25.23 -7.01 -2.50
N LEU A 337 -26.13 -6.04 -2.48
CA LEU A 337 -25.84 -4.63 -2.74
C LEU A 337 -26.19 -3.79 -1.50
N ALA A 338 -25.68 -2.57 -1.45
CA ALA A 338 -26.10 -1.59 -0.47
C ALA A 338 -27.54 -1.12 -0.80
N LEU A 339 -28.46 -1.24 0.16
CA LEU A 339 -29.85 -0.79 -0.01
C LEU A 339 -29.99 0.74 0.12
N HIS A 340 -29.18 1.31 1.00
CA HIS A 340 -28.95 2.73 1.19
C HIS A 340 -27.43 2.93 1.25
N PRO A 341 -26.91 4.17 1.12
CA PRO A 341 -25.48 4.41 1.12
C PRO A 341 -24.76 3.70 2.27
N ALA A 342 -23.76 2.89 1.91
CA ALA A 342 -23.03 2.07 2.86
C ALA A 342 -22.06 2.95 3.66
N THR A 343 -22.54 3.49 4.78
CA THR A 343 -21.80 4.42 5.66
C THR A 343 -20.42 3.96 6.13
N ILE A 344 -20.09 2.67 5.98
CA ILE A 344 -18.77 2.08 6.24
C ILE A 344 -17.74 2.39 5.14
N ASN A 345 -18.18 2.52 3.89
CA ASN A 345 -17.38 2.77 2.69
C ASN A 345 -17.13 4.28 2.54
N GLY A 346 -16.53 4.83 3.60
CA GLY A 346 -16.17 6.24 3.75
C GLY A 346 -14.70 6.42 4.08
N VAL A 347 -14.26 7.67 4.24
CA VAL A 347 -12.84 8.01 4.31
C VAL A 347 -12.41 8.42 5.71
N VAL A 348 -11.40 7.72 6.22
CA VAL A 348 -10.80 7.96 7.55
C VAL A 348 -9.62 8.91 7.44
N TYR A 349 -9.64 10.00 8.21
CA TYR A 349 -8.56 10.99 8.31
C TYR A 349 -7.73 10.79 9.59
N ASP A 350 -6.43 11.07 9.51
CA ASP A 350 -5.48 10.88 10.63
C ASP A 350 -5.82 11.74 11.86
N ASN A 351 -6.52 12.87 11.67
CA ASN A 351 -6.91 13.80 12.72
C ASN A 351 -8.31 13.54 13.29
N ARG A 352 -8.74 12.27 13.29
CA ARG A 352 -10.02 11.82 13.88
C ARG A 352 -11.25 12.43 13.20
N GLN A 353 -11.16 12.72 11.91
CA GLN A 353 -12.32 13.03 11.07
C GLN A 353 -12.71 11.77 10.29
N TYR A 354 -14.00 11.62 10.01
CA TYR A 354 -14.54 10.57 9.15
C TYR A 354 -15.53 11.16 8.17
N MET A 355 -15.29 10.97 6.88
CA MET A 355 -16.22 11.38 5.83
C MET A 355 -17.03 10.15 5.41
N ALA A 356 -18.23 10.04 5.96
CA ALA A 356 -19.14 8.94 5.70
C ALA A 356 -20.02 9.24 4.49
N PRO A 357 -20.40 8.23 3.68
CA PRO A 357 -21.55 8.34 2.79
C PRO A 357 -22.79 8.76 3.58
N ASN A 358 -23.57 9.70 3.06
CA ASN A 358 -24.82 10.13 3.69
C ASN A 358 -25.85 8.98 3.60
N PRO A 359 -26.31 8.39 4.72
CA PRO A 359 -27.19 7.23 4.70
C PRO A 359 -28.59 7.51 4.17
N TRP A 360 -29.03 8.77 4.13
CA TRP A 360 -30.40 9.14 3.73
C TRP A 360 -31.48 8.32 4.47
N GLY A 361 -31.30 8.19 5.79
CA GLY A 361 -32.16 7.39 6.65
C GLY A 361 -33.50 8.05 6.97
N PRO A 362 -34.42 7.33 7.64
CA PRO A 362 -35.69 7.87 8.06
C PRO A 362 -35.54 9.09 8.97
N ILE A 363 -36.29 10.16 8.67
CA ILE A 363 -36.34 11.36 9.51
C ILE A 363 -37.35 11.19 10.63
N ILE A 364 -36.89 11.09 11.88
CA ILE A 364 -37.74 11.01 13.08
C ILE A 364 -37.37 12.16 14.01
N GLY A 365 -38.35 12.99 14.40
CA GLY A 365 -38.08 14.16 15.24
C GLY A 365 -37.18 15.20 14.58
N GLY A 366 -37.19 15.29 13.24
CA GLY A 366 -36.36 16.23 12.47
C GLY A 366 -34.91 15.80 12.26
N LYS A 367 -34.56 14.55 12.62
CA LYS A 367 -33.20 14.01 12.48
C LYS A 367 -33.20 12.72 11.66
N ASP A 368 -32.17 12.54 10.84
CA ASP A 368 -31.84 11.24 10.25
C ASP A 368 -31.28 10.31 11.33
N ILE A 369 -32.05 9.28 11.69
CA ILE A 369 -31.71 8.37 12.79
C ILE A 369 -30.51 7.46 12.48
N LEU A 370 -30.21 7.20 11.20
CA LEU A 370 -29.06 6.40 10.81
C LEU A 370 -27.79 7.23 10.89
N ALA A 371 -27.85 8.49 10.44
CA ALA A 371 -26.77 9.45 10.58
C ALA A 371 -26.46 9.75 12.06
N GLU A 372 -27.48 9.88 12.90
CA GLU A 372 -27.31 10.08 14.36
C GLU A 372 -26.64 8.86 15.00
N ALA A 373 -27.14 7.65 14.73
CA ALA A 373 -26.56 6.42 15.26
C ALA A 373 -25.10 6.20 14.82
N LEU A 374 -24.77 6.53 13.57
CA LEU A 374 -23.39 6.47 13.07
C LEU A 374 -22.50 7.48 13.81
N SER A 375 -22.95 8.72 13.92
CA SER A 375 -22.21 9.79 14.59
C SER A 375 -21.93 9.44 16.05
N GLU A 376 -22.91 8.89 16.78
CA GLU A 376 -22.73 8.41 18.15
C GLU A 376 -21.74 7.24 18.25
N ALA A 377 -21.77 6.31 17.28
CA ALA A 377 -20.86 5.18 17.26
C ALA A 377 -19.40 5.63 17.03
N TYR A 378 -19.17 6.54 16.08
CA TYR A 378 -17.84 7.07 15.76
C TYR A 378 -17.33 8.02 16.84
N ALA A 379 -18.21 8.79 17.49
CA ALA A 379 -17.85 9.64 18.62
C ALA A 379 -17.28 8.84 19.81
N LYS A 380 -17.73 7.59 20.02
CA LYS A 380 -17.14 6.69 21.05
C LYS A 380 -15.70 6.32 20.75
N ALA A 381 -15.31 6.25 19.48
CA ALA A 381 -13.92 6.09 19.05
C ALA A 381 -13.15 7.44 19.03
N GLY A 382 -13.84 8.54 19.32
CA GLY A 382 -13.32 9.90 19.30
C GLY A 382 -13.22 10.51 17.91
N PHE A 383 -14.03 10.05 16.96
CA PHE A 383 -14.13 10.60 15.60
C PHE A 383 -15.29 11.59 15.48
N GLN A 384 -15.09 12.61 14.65
CA GLN A 384 -16.15 13.49 14.15
C GLN A 384 -16.55 13.07 12.74
N VAL A 385 -17.86 12.96 12.49
CA VAL A 385 -18.39 12.51 11.20
C VAL A 385 -18.87 13.71 10.37
N THR A 386 -18.49 13.73 9.09
CA THR A 386 -19.08 14.58 8.05
C THR A 386 -19.77 13.68 7.03
N PHE A 387 -20.98 14.04 6.61
CA PHE A 387 -21.75 13.24 5.66
C PHE A 387 -21.57 13.76 4.23
N MET A 388 -21.14 12.88 3.34
CA MET A 388 -20.90 13.12 1.93
C MET A 388 -22.09 12.62 1.11
N ASP A 389 -22.73 13.50 0.36
CA ASP A 389 -23.80 13.10 -0.56
C ASP A 389 -23.19 12.57 -1.86
N GLY A 390 -23.30 11.26 -2.06
CA GLY A 390 -22.88 10.56 -3.26
C GLY A 390 -24.01 9.81 -3.94
N TRP A 391 -25.29 10.11 -3.62
CA TRP A 391 -26.42 9.27 -4.02
C TRP A 391 -26.47 9.05 -5.55
N PHE A 392 -26.55 10.12 -6.33
CA PHE A 392 -26.75 10.05 -7.78
C PHE A 392 -25.47 9.81 -8.58
N ASP A 393 -24.31 9.93 -7.94
CA ASP A 393 -23.03 9.83 -8.64
C ASP A 393 -22.32 8.49 -8.40
N HIS A 394 -22.33 8.01 -7.14
CA HIS A 394 -21.63 6.79 -6.73
C HIS A 394 -22.60 5.70 -6.24
N HIS A 395 -23.55 6.02 -5.34
CA HIS A 395 -24.41 5.01 -4.71
C HIS A 395 -25.26 4.23 -5.71
N VAL A 396 -25.97 4.94 -6.61
CA VAL A 396 -26.76 4.31 -7.68
C VAL A 396 -25.93 3.51 -8.67
N LEU A 397 -24.60 3.69 -8.66
CA LEU A 397 -23.64 2.92 -9.45
C LEU A 397 -22.95 1.81 -8.65
N ASN A 398 -23.45 1.49 -7.45
CA ASN A 398 -22.96 0.44 -6.54
C ASN A 398 -21.63 0.75 -5.83
N GLY A 399 -21.29 2.01 -5.62
CA GLY A 399 -20.12 2.39 -4.82
C GLY A 399 -20.39 3.61 -3.95
N GLU A 400 -19.41 4.01 -3.14
CA GLU A 400 -19.60 5.08 -2.16
C GLU A 400 -18.43 6.06 -2.16
N THR A 401 -18.34 6.90 -1.12
CA THR A 401 -17.30 7.92 -0.96
C THR A 401 -15.88 7.34 -1.03
N HIS A 402 -15.65 6.19 -0.41
CA HIS A 402 -14.33 5.57 -0.46
C HIS A 402 -14.03 5.01 -1.86
N CYS A 403 -14.96 4.30 -2.52
CA CYS A 403 -14.78 3.88 -3.93
C CYS A 403 -14.41 5.02 -4.89
N GLY A 404 -14.97 6.22 -4.66
CA GLY A 404 -14.76 7.40 -5.49
C GLY A 404 -13.47 8.17 -5.24
N SER A 405 -12.73 7.86 -4.16
CA SER A 405 -11.57 8.62 -3.74
C SER A 405 -10.40 7.70 -3.40
N ASN A 406 -9.21 8.26 -3.15
CA ASN A 406 -8.12 7.51 -2.56
C ASN A 406 -7.27 8.42 -1.66
N VAL A 407 -6.71 7.87 -0.59
CA VAL A 407 -5.92 8.60 0.40
C VAL A 407 -4.53 8.04 0.47
N ASP A 408 -3.58 8.91 0.18
CA ASP A 408 -2.19 8.64 0.45
C ASP A 408 -1.87 8.84 1.95
N ARG A 409 -1.21 7.91 2.64
CA ARG A 409 -1.00 7.96 4.12
C ARG A 409 0.46 8.02 4.52
N ASP A 410 0.75 8.35 5.79
CA ASP A 410 2.13 8.39 6.29
C ASP A 410 2.90 7.08 5.99
N ALA A 411 4.13 7.24 5.52
CA ALA A 411 5.00 6.15 5.11
C ALA A 411 6.13 5.90 6.10
N SER A 412 6.13 6.52 7.28
CA SER A 412 7.30 6.60 8.16
C SER A 412 7.67 5.27 8.84
N GLN A 413 6.80 4.26 8.78
CA GLN A 413 7.04 2.98 9.43
C GLN A 413 8.24 2.23 8.82
N LYS A 414 9.09 1.70 9.71
CA LYS A 414 10.25 0.86 9.35
C LYS A 414 9.83 -0.61 9.38
N TRP A 415 10.15 -1.35 8.32
CA TRP A 415 9.80 -2.76 8.20
C TRP A 415 10.92 -3.72 8.62
N TRP A 416 12.16 -3.22 8.76
CA TRP A 416 13.37 -4.01 9.01
C TRP A 416 13.74 -4.16 10.49
#